data_AF-A0A822IIK8-F1
#
_entry.id   AF-A0A822IIK8-F1
#
_cell.length_a   1.000
_cell.length_b   1.000
_cell.length_c   1.000
_cell.angle_alpha   90.00
_cell.angle_beta   90.00
_cell.angle_gamma   90.00
#
_symmetry.space_group_name_H-M   'P 1'
#
loop_
_entity.id
_entity.type
_entity.pdbx_description
1 polymer ?
#
loop_
_entity_poly.entity_id
_entity_poly.type
_entity_poly.pdbx_seq_one_letter_code
_entity_poly.pdbx_strand_id
1 'polypeptide(L)'
;TRLFDPAINDFPRVETIVMEATYGGSRDMQPSRKDAERHLQEIAKETLDNGGNLLIPTFAVGRSQEVMIVLEEAIRKGIIPEVPVYLDGMIYEATAIHTTHPEYLNNELRNQIFHKGMNPFLAKCFVQVD
;
A
#
# COMPACT_ATOMS: atom_id res chain seq x y z
N THR A 1 1.93 -6.02 -5.48
CA THR A 1 1.65 -4.63 -5.08
C THR A 1 0.30 -4.22 -5.63
N ARG A 2 -0.33 -3.19 -5.07
CA ARG A 2 -1.51 -2.50 -5.63
C ARG A 2 -1.15 -1.21 -6.37
N LEU A 3 0.07 -0.70 -6.19
CA LEU A 3 0.57 0.54 -6.80
C LEU A 3 1.15 0.34 -8.20
N PHE A 4 1.94 -0.71 -8.42
CA PHE A 4 2.79 -0.84 -9.61
C PHE A 4 2.51 -2.10 -10.43
N ASP A 5 2.89 -2.05 -11.71
CA ASP A 5 2.96 -3.22 -12.57
C ASP A 5 4.16 -4.10 -12.20
N PRO A 6 4.18 -5.39 -12.62
CA PRO A 6 5.34 -6.25 -12.43
C PRO A 6 6.60 -5.66 -13.08
N ALA A 7 7.77 -6.05 -12.56
CA ALA A 7 9.04 -5.67 -13.17
C ALA A 7 9.12 -6.19 -14.62
N ILE A 8 9.63 -5.35 -15.52
CA ILE A 8 9.86 -5.72 -16.93
C ILE A 8 10.93 -6.80 -16.98
N ASN A 9 10.63 -7.90 -17.68
CA ASN A 9 11.54 -9.02 -17.89
C ASN A 9 11.74 -9.37 -19.37
N ASP A 10 11.17 -8.58 -20.29
CA ASP A 10 11.33 -8.71 -21.72
C ASP A 10 12.37 -7.71 -22.24
N PHE A 11 13.48 -8.24 -22.76
CA PHE A 11 14.61 -7.45 -23.23
C PHE A 11 15.11 -8.01 -24.57
N PRO A 12 15.49 -7.16 -25.54
CA PRO A 12 15.95 -7.64 -26.84
C PRO A 12 17.19 -8.55 -26.79
N ARG A 13 18.11 -8.30 -25.84
CA ARG A 13 19.35 -9.08 -25.65
C ARG A 13 19.94 -8.80 -24.25
N VAL A 14 20.41 -9.85 -23.55
CA VAL A 14 20.98 -9.75 -22.19
C VAL A 14 22.12 -10.75 -22.02
N GLU A 15 23.34 -10.28 -21.76
CA GLU A 15 24.52 -11.10 -21.48
C GLU A 15 24.81 -11.30 -20.00
N THR A 16 24.40 -10.35 -19.15
CA THR A 16 24.70 -10.37 -17.72
C THR A 16 23.57 -9.69 -16.96
N ILE A 17 23.13 -10.31 -15.88
CA ILE A 17 22.11 -9.76 -14.97
C ILE A 17 22.74 -9.62 -13.59
N VAL A 18 22.66 -8.41 -13.03
CA VAL A 18 22.89 -8.14 -11.61
C VAL A 18 21.53 -7.86 -10.99
N MET A 19 21.15 -8.63 -9.97
CA MET A 19 19.83 -8.55 -9.34
C MET A 19 19.93 -8.53 -7.82
N GLU A 20 18.86 -8.07 -7.18
CA GLU A 20 18.70 -8.15 -5.73
C GLU A 20 18.50 -9.59 -5.25
N ALA A 21 18.75 -9.83 -3.97
CA ALA A 21 18.55 -11.13 -3.32
C ALA A 21 18.03 -10.96 -1.88
N THR A 22 17.24 -9.91 -1.63
CA THR A 22 16.67 -9.59 -0.32
C THR A 22 15.84 -10.75 0.24
N TYR A 23 15.17 -11.50 -0.63
CA TYR A 23 14.43 -12.74 -0.29
C TYR A 23 15.01 -13.97 -1.00
N GLY A 24 16.35 -14.10 -1.05
CA GLY A 24 17.04 -15.19 -1.77
C GLY A 24 17.13 -16.53 -1.03
N GLY A 25 16.75 -16.61 0.25
CA GLY A 25 16.84 -17.82 1.05
C GLY A 25 15.76 -18.85 0.70
N SER A 26 16.07 -20.14 0.86
CA SER A 26 15.14 -21.25 0.55
C SER A 26 13.85 -21.26 1.38
N ARG A 27 13.80 -20.48 2.47
CA ARG A 27 12.65 -20.35 3.36
C ARG A 27 12.00 -18.97 3.31
N ASP A 28 12.47 -18.06 2.46
CA ASP A 28 12.05 -16.66 2.40
C ASP A 28 10.76 -16.49 1.56
N MET A 29 9.81 -17.40 1.71
CA MET A 29 8.55 -17.39 0.98
C MET A 29 7.59 -16.37 1.58
N GLN A 30 7.10 -15.46 0.73
CA GLN A 30 6.09 -14.49 1.11
C GLN A 30 4.68 -15.07 0.95
N PRO A 31 3.71 -14.68 1.79
CA PRO A 31 2.31 -15.04 1.59
C PRO A 31 1.78 -14.44 0.28
N SER A 32 0.68 -15.00 -0.22
CA SER A 32 -0.04 -14.36 -1.33
C SER A 32 -0.51 -12.97 -0.90
N ARG A 33 -0.61 -12.04 -1.86
CA ARG A 33 -1.11 -10.68 -1.57
C ARG A 33 -2.47 -10.73 -0.86
N LYS A 34 -3.37 -11.60 -1.31
CA LYS A 34 -4.71 -11.77 -0.75
C LYS A 34 -4.67 -12.24 0.70
N ASP A 35 -3.78 -13.18 1.01
CA ASP A 35 -3.66 -13.70 2.39
C ASP A 35 -3.03 -12.67 3.32
N ALA A 36 -2.00 -11.94 2.86
CA ALA A 36 -1.39 -10.85 3.63
C ALA A 36 -2.39 -9.72 3.91
N GLU A 37 -3.19 -9.30 2.93
CA GLU A 37 -4.22 -8.28 3.12
C GLU A 37 -5.30 -8.72 4.11
N ARG A 38 -5.79 -9.97 3.97
CA ARG A 38 -6.73 -10.55 4.91
C ARG A 38 -6.17 -10.58 6.33
N HIS A 39 -4.92 -11.02 6.47
CA HIS A 39 -4.28 -11.11 7.78
C HIS A 39 -4.12 -9.73 8.44
N LEU A 40 -3.73 -8.69 7.67
CA LEU A 40 -3.68 -7.32 8.15
C LEU A 40 -5.07 -6.83 8.61
N GLN A 41 -6.12 -7.11 7.83
CA GLN A 41 -7.49 -6.73 8.17
C GLN A 41 -7.98 -7.44 9.44
N GLU A 42 -7.66 -8.72 9.61
CA GLU A 42 -8.00 -9.50 10.80
C GLU A 42 -7.34 -8.91 12.05
N ILE A 43 -6.03 -8.65 12.02
CA ILE A 43 -5.30 -8.03 13.13
C ILE A 43 -5.83 -6.63 13.45
N ALA A 44 -6.05 -5.81 12.41
CA ALA A 44 -6.56 -4.46 12.57
C ALA A 44 -7.95 -4.48 13.21
N LYS A 45 -8.85 -5.34 12.73
CA LYS A 45 -10.19 -5.49 13.27
C LYS A 45 -10.17 -5.89 14.74
N GLU A 46 -9.44 -6.96 15.07
CA GLU A 46 -9.34 -7.45 16.45
C GLU A 46 -8.78 -6.37 17.39
N THR A 47 -7.74 -5.66 16.97
CA THR A 47 -7.12 -4.61 17.78
C THR A 47 -8.10 -3.46 18.05
N LEU A 48 -8.81 -3.00 17.00
CA LEU A 48 -9.74 -1.88 17.09
C LEU A 48 -11.02 -2.24 17.84
N ASP A 49 -11.57 -3.44 17.63
CA ASP A 49 -12.77 -3.94 18.33
C ASP A 49 -12.50 -4.09 19.84
N ASN A 50 -11.25 -4.34 20.23
CA ASN A 50 -10.81 -4.38 21.63
C ASN A 50 -10.45 -3.00 22.21
N GLY A 51 -10.64 -1.90 21.46
CA GLY A 51 -10.32 -0.54 21.89
C GLY A 51 -8.82 -0.21 21.94
N GLY A 52 -7.99 -1.00 21.27
CA GLY A 52 -6.55 -0.78 21.13
C GLY A 52 -6.18 0.10 19.94
N ASN A 53 -4.89 0.44 19.84
CA ASN A 53 -4.30 1.17 18.72
C ASN A 53 -3.39 0.26 17.89
N LEU A 54 -3.42 0.41 16.56
CA LEU A 54 -2.55 -0.32 15.63
C LEU A 54 -1.39 0.57 15.18
N LEU A 55 -0.15 0.21 15.55
CA LEU A 55 1.06 0.89 15.10
C LEU A 55 1.71 0.12 13.94
N ILE A 56 1.89 0.78 12.79
CA ILE A 56 2.49 0.17 11.59
C ILE A 56 3.75 0.95 11.18
N PRO A 57 4.96 0.45 11.49
CA PRO A 57 6.20 1.12 11.11
C PRO A 57 6.44 0.97 9.59
N THR A 58 6.60 2.09 8.90
CA THR A 58 6.86 2.11 7.46
C THR A 58 7.81 3.23 7.07
N PHE A 59 8.50 3.09 5.95
CA PHE A 59 9.20 4.20 5.32
C PHE A 59 8.21 5.17 4.67
N ALA A 60 8.63 6.43 4.47
CA ALA A 60 7.83 7.46 3.83
C ALA A 60 7.28 7.04 2.45
N VAL A 61 8.11 6.36 1.65
CA VAL A 61 7.78 5.79 0.33
C VAL A 61 7.87 4.27 0.36
N GLY A 62 6.89 3.61 -0.26
CA GLY A 62 6.90 2.18 -0.55
C GLY A 62 5.77 1.45 0.17
N ARG A 63 6.05 0.88 1.34
CA ARG A 63 5.06 0.07 2.09
C ARG A 63 3.94 0.88 2.71
N SER A 64 4.20 2.15 3.04
CA SER A 64 3.18 3.07 3.54
C SER A 64 2.01 3.19 2.56
N GLN A 65 2.26 3.52 1.29
CA GLN A 65 1.20 3.67 0.29
C GLN A 65 0.44 2.36 0.00
N GLU A 66 1.12 1.21 0.01
CA GLU A 66 0.45 -0.10 -0.13
C GLU A 66 -0.52 -0.35 1.03
N VAL A 67 -0.07 -0.14 2.27
CA VAL A 67 -0.88 -0.33 3.48
C VAL A 67 -2.05 0.65 3.51
N MET A 68 -1.82 1.92 3.13
CA MET A 68 -2.88 2.92 3.02
C MET A 68 -4.03 2.45 2.12
N ILE A 69 -3.73 1.92 0.92
CA ILE A 69 -4.79 1.43 0.01
C ILE A 69 -5.59 0.28 0.65
N VAL A 70 -4.91 -0.63 1.37
CA VAL A 70 -5.58 -1.77 2.01
C VAL A 70 -6.47 -1.33 3.17
N LEU A 71 -6.00 -0.37 3.99
CA LEU A 71 -6.76 0.17 5.11
C LEU A 71 -7.94 1.03 4.64
N GLU A 72 -7.75 1.89 3.63
CA GLU A 72 -8.83 2.67 3.01
C GLU A 72 -9.94 1.73 2.53
N GLU A 73 -9.58 0.70 1.77
CA GLU A 73 -10.57 -0.23 1.23
C GLU A 73 -11.29 -1.00 2.35
N ALA A 74 -10.56 -1.41 3.38
CA ALA A 74 -11.14 -2.13 4.53
C ALA A 74 -12.13 -1.26 5.30
N ILE A 75 -11.82 0.02 5.54
CA ILE A 75 -12.72 1.00 6.18
C ILE A 75 -13.93 1.24 5.28
N ARG A 76 -13.71 1.53 3.99
CA ARG A 76 -14.79 1.82 3.03
C ARG A 76 -15.76 0.65 2.85
N LYS A 77 -15.28 -0.60 2.96
CA LYS A 77 -16.12 -1.81 2.91
C LYS A 77 -16.73 -2.20 4.25
N GLY A 78 -16.43 -1.47 5.34
CA GLY A 78 -16.88 -1.80 6.69
C GLY A 78 -16.30 -3.10 7.23
N ILE A 79 -15.14 -3.54 6.73
CA ILE A 79 -14.43 -4.72 7.24
C ILE A 79 -13.81 -4.39 8.60
N ILE A 80 -13.21 -3.20 8.72
CA ILE A 80 -12.70 -2.62 9.97
C ILE A 80 -13.53 -1.37 10.29
N PRO A 81 -13.66 -0.99 11.58
CA PRO A 81 -14.45 0.19 11.98
C PRO A 81 -13.88 1.49 11.39
N GLU A 82 -14.74 2.49 11.22
CA GLU A 82 -14.33 3.82 10.77
C GLU A 82 -13.55 4.52 11.89
N VAL A 83 -12.23 4.56 11.73
CA VAL A 83 -11.29 5.16 12.68
C VAL A 83 -10.30 6.08 11.94
N PRO A 84 -9.77 7.11 12.61
CA PRO A 84 -8.71 7.92 12.02
C PRO A 84 -7.43 7.09 11.84
N VAL A 85 -6.83 7.18 10.66
CA VAL A 85 -5.53 6.60 10.32
C VAL A 85 -4.52 7.73 10.27
N TYR A 86 -3.73 7.85 11.33
CA TYR A 86 -2.72 8.89 11.46
C TYR A 86 -1.49 8.57 10.59
N LEU A 87 -1.07 9.54 9.79
CA LEU A 87 0.13 9.50 8.98
C LEU A 87 1.16 10.43 9.60
N ASP A 88 2.25 9.84 10.10
CA ASP A 88 3.36 10.55 10.74
C ASP A 88 4.59 10.60 9.82
N GLY A 89 5.43 11.62 10.03
CA GLY A 89 6.60 11.92 9.21
C GLY A 89 6.24 12.27 7.77
N MET A 90 7.15 11.94 6.84
CA MET A 90 7.07 12.37 5.43
C MET A 90 6.09 11.54 4.56
N ILE A 91 5.24 10.69 5.16
CA ILE A 91 4.34 9.80 4.39
C ILE A 91 3.33 10.63 3.59
N TYR A 92 2.80 11.70 4.18
CA TYR A 92 1.79 12.54 3.53
C TYR A 92 2.38 13.24 2.30
N GLU A 93 3.53 13.88 2.45
CA GLU A 93 4.27 14.56 1.38
C GLU A 93 4.70 13.57 0.28
N ALA A 94 5.22 12.41 0.66
CA ALA A 94 5.59 11.35 -0.27
C ALA A 94 4.39 10.85 -1.08
N THR A 95 3.22 10.77 -0.45
CA THR A 95 1.99 10.34 -1.11
C THR A 95 1.47 11.42 -2.06
N ALA A 96 1.62 12.70 -1.73
CA ALA A 96 1.32 13.80 -2.65
C ALA A 96 2.10 13.66 -3.96
N ILE A 97 3.38 13.29 -3.91
CA ILE A 97 4.21 13.04 -5.11
C ILE A 97 3.66 11.89 -5.97
N HIS A 98 3.12 10.83 -5.34
CA HIS A 98 2.47 9.74 -6.11
C HIS A 98 1.25 10.24 -6.89
N THR A 99 0.50 11.19 -6.34
CA THR A 99 -0.68 11.76 -7.02
C THR A 99 -0.33 12.69 -8.18
N THR A 100 0.86 13.30 -8.17
CA THR A 100 1.33 14.16 -9.28
C THR A 100 1.98 13.37 -10.42
N HIS A 101 2.34 12.10 -10.19
CA HIS A 101 3.00 11.21 -11.15
C HIS A 101 2.20 9.94 -11.46
N PRO A 102 0.95 10.07 -11.93
CA PRO A 102 0.07 8.93 -12.16
C PRO A 102 0.53 7.99 -13.29
N GLU A 103 1.35 8.48 -14.20
CA GLU A 103 1.95 7.73 -15.31
C GLU A 103 2.88 6.60 -14.85
N TYR A 104 3.32 6.63 -13.60
CA TYR A 104 4.12 5.57 -12.97
C TYR A 104 3.31 4.58 -12.13
N LEU A 105 2.02 4.85 -11.92
CA LEU A 105 1.10 3.92 -11.26
C LEU A 105 0.53 2.94 -12.27
N ASN A 106 0.18 1.74 -11.78
CA ASN A 106 -0.48 0.74 -12.61
C ASN A 106 -1.83 1.23 -13.14
N ASN A 107 -2.31 0.55 -14.18
CA ASN A 107 -3.54 0.95 -14.85
C ASN A 107 -4.78 0.92 -13.94
N GLU A 108 -4.85 -0.01 -12.99
CA GLU A 108 -6.00 -0.13 -12.08
C GLU A 108 -6.14 1.12 -11.20
N LEU A 109 -5.07 1.50 -10.51
CA LEU A 109 -5.04 2.64 -9.61
C LEU A 109 -5.14 3.96 -10.38
N ARG A 110 -4.45 4.08 -11.52
CA ARG A 110 -4.59 5.24 -12.40
C ARG A 110 -6.04 5.44 -12.82
N ASN A 111 -6.71 4.39 -13.30
CA ASN A 111 -8.11 4.47 -13.70
C ASN A 111 -9.02 4.84 -12.52
N GLN A 112 -8.72 4.34 -11.33
CA GLN A 112 -9.46 4.68 -10.12
C GLN A 112 -9.35 6.18 -9.77
N ILE A 113 -8.14 6.75 -9.86
CA ILE A 113 -7.88 8.15 -9.56
C ILE A 113 -8.49 9.08 -10.63
N PHE A 114 -8.19 8.86 -11.92
CA PHE A 114 -8.53 9.83 -12.98
C PHE A 114 -9.92 9.66 -13.57
N HIS A 115 -10.44 8.44 -13.64
CA HIS A 115 -11.72 8.19 -14.33
C HIS A 115 -12.89 8.00 -13.37
N LYS A 116 -12.63 7.45 -12.17
CA LYS A 116 -13.68 7.23 -11.16
C LYS A 116 -13.74 8.34 -10.11
N GLY A 117 -12.76 9.26 -10.09
CA GLY A 117 -12.64 10.30 -9.06
C GLY A 117 -12.45 9.73 -7.65
N MET A 118 -12.05 8.46 -7.54
CA MET A 118 -11.87 7.75 -6.28
C MET A 118 -10.38 7.64 -5.98
N ASN A 119 -9.77 8.73 -5.51
CA ASN A 119 -8.38 8.69 -5.09
C ASN A 119 -8.28 8.11 -3.65
N PRO A 120 -7.74 6.88 -3.46
CA PRO A 120 -7.65 6.28 -2.14
C PRO A 120 -6.77 7.12 -1.20
N PHE A 121 -5.79 7.86 -1.71
CA PHE A 121 -4.90 8.68 -0.89
C PHE A 121 -5.55 9.95 -0.35
N LEU A 122 -6.71 10.34 -0.89
CA LEU A 122 -7.49 11.50 -0.42
C LEU A 122 -8.67 11.07 0.45
N ALA A 123 -8.72 9.81 0.89
CA ALA A 123 -9.76 9.32 1.77
C ALA A 123 -9.74 10.07 3.12
N LYS A 124 -10.94 10.40 3.62
CA LYS A 124 -11.12 11.20 4.85
C LYS A 124 -10.56 10.52 6.11
N CYS A 125 -10.33 9.21 6.08
CA CYS A 125 -9.76 8.49 7.21
C CYS A 125 -8.29 8.84 7.45
N PHE A 126 -7.56 9.32 6.44
CA PHE A 126 -6.16 9.71 6.60
C PHE A 126 -6.02 11.08 7.23
N VAL A 127 -5.31 11.15 8.35
CA VAL A 127 -5.07 12.37 9.12
C VAL A 127 -3.56 12.60 9.18
N GLN A 128 -3.10 13.73 8.64
CA GLN A 128 -1.70 14.15 8.77
C GLN A 128 -1.43 14.57 10.23
N VAL A 129 -0.30 14.12 10.77
CA VAL A 129 0.23 14.56 12.06
C VAL A 129 1.43 15.48 11.79
N ASP A 130 1.41 16.67 12.38
CA ASP A 130 2.50 17.67 12.32
C ASP A 130 3.50 17.49 13.46
#